data_AF-A0A5Q0EFR8-F1
#
_entry.id   AF-A0A5Q0EFR8-F1
#
_cell.length_a   1.000
_cell.length_b   1.000
_cell.length_c   1.000
_cell.angle_alpha   90.00
_cell.angle_beta   90.00
_cell.angle_gamma   90.00
#
_symmetry.space_group_name_H-M   'P 1'
#
loop_
_entity.id
_entity.type
_entity.pdbx_description
1 polymer ?
#
loop_
_entity_poly.entity_id
_entity_poly.type
_entity_poly.pdbx_seq_one_letter_code
_entity_poly.pdbx_strand_id
1 'polypeptide(L)' 'MRRDSITAGILAILQAQGELSTRAIKSHLAEQGMTPKNLAQTLAYLKGRGQIVSLGHATYRVA' A
#
# COMPACT_ATOMS: atom_id res chain seq x y z
N MET A 1 18.22 2.33 11.94
CA MET A 1 17.35 2.01 10.78
C MET A 1 15.93 1.89 11.32
N ARG A 2 15.05 2.86 11.03
CA ARG A 2 13.63 2.73 11.43
C ARG A 2 13.05 1.59 10.60
N ARG A 3 12.48 0.56 11.24
CA ARG A 3 11.60 -0.38 10.53
C ARG A 3 10.33 0.37 10.23
N ASP A 4 10.23 0.94 9.04
CA ASP A 4 8.96 1.49 8.60
C ASP A 4 7.94 0.35 8.55
N SER A 5 6.76 0.57 9.13
CA SER A 5 5.70 -0.44 9.10
C SER A 5 5.24 -0.66 7.66
N ILE A 6 4.74 -1.85 7.34
CA ILE A 6 4.13 -2.14 6.03
C ILE A 6 3.09 -1.06 5.64
N THR A 7 2.32 -0.58 6.61
CA THR A 7 1.35 0.51 6.40
C THR A 7 2.01 1.81 5.96
N ALA A 8 3.10 2.23 6.61
CA ALA A 8 3.85 3.42 6.22
C ALA A 8 4.48 3.26 4.83
N GLY A 9 5.04 2.08 4.54
CA GLY A 9 5.58 1.76 3.22
C GLY A 9 4.54 1.88 2.10
N ILE A 10 3.34 1.32 2.31
CA ILE A 10 2.24 1.42 1.33
C ILE A 10 1.85 2.88 1.08
N LEU A 11 1.71 3.68 2.13
CA LEU A 11 1.33 5.08 1.99
C LEU A 11 2.42 5.88 1.24
N ALA A 12 3.69 5.65 1.55
CA ALA A 12 4.80 6.30 0.86
C ALA A 12 4.84 5.93 -0.64
N ILE A 13 4.63 4.65 -0.96
CA ILE A 13 4.56 4.16 -2.35
C ILE A 13 3.41 4.84 -3.10
N LEU A 14 2.20 4.86 -2.53
CA LEU A 14 1.04 5.48 -3.16
C LEU A 14 1.18 7.00 -3.27
N GLN A 15 1.83 7.66 -2.31
CA GLN A 15 2.06 9.09 -2.36
C GLN A 15 3.09 9.47 -3.43
N ALA A 16 4.08 8.61 -3.69
CA ALA A 16 5.09 8.83 -4.73
C ALA A 16 4.58 8.49 -6.14
N GLN A 17 3.78 7.43 -6.30
CA GLN A 17 3.35 6.91 -7.61
C GLN A 17 1.92 7.36 -7.99
N GLY A 18 1.16 7.91 -7.05
CA GLY A 18 -0.23 8.31 -7.25
C GLY A 18 -1.20 7.13 -7.13
N GLU A 19 -1.30 6.32 -8.18
CA GLU A 19 -2.28 5.23 -8.28
C GLU A 19 -1.61 3.91 -8.60
N LEU A 20 -1.86 2.87 -7.80
CA LEU A 20 -1.25 1.57 -8.00
C LEU A 20 -2.22 0.43 -7.71
N SER A 21 -2.06 -0.65 -8.49
CA SER A 21 -2.73 -1.92 -8.22
C SER A 21 -2.13 -2.63 -7.01
N THR A 22 -2.91 -3.50 -6.36
CA THR A 22 -2.40 -4.39 -5.29
C THR A 22 -1.14 -5.14 -5.71
N ARG A 23 -1.06 -5.57 -6.99
CA ARG A 23 0.10 -6.28 -7.51
C ARG A 23 1.33 -5.37 -7.56
N ALA A 24 1.18 -4.15 -8.04
CA ALA A 24 2.28 -3.19 -8.10
C ALA A 24 2.74 -2.75 -6.70
N ILE A 25 1.80 -2.51 -5.78
CA ILE A 25 2.11 -2.24 -4.37
C ILE A 25 2.93 -3.39 -3.76
N LYS A 26 2.54 -4.64 -4.02
CA LYS A 26 3.28 -5.81 -3.54
C LYS A 26 4.71 -5.85 -4.10
N SER A 27 4.89 -5.59 -5.39
CA SER A 27 6.20 -5.56 -6.03
C SER A 27 7.10 -4.48 -5.42
N HIS A 28 6.60 -3.25 -5.25
CA HIS A 28 7.37 -2.16 -4.65
C HIS A 28 7.77 -2.44 -3.20
N LEU A 29 6.87 -3.02 -2.40
CA LEU A 29 7.23 -3.45 -1.04
C LEU A 29 8.35 -4.50 -1.07
N ALA A 30 8.29 -5.46 -1.98
CA ALA A 30 9.31 -6.50 -2.11
C ALA A 30 10.67 -5.92 -2.55
N GLU A 31 10.69 -4.96 -3.46
CA GLU A 31 11.89 -4.21 -3.87
C GLU A 31 12.55 -3.47 -2.69
N GLN A 32 11.74 -3.04 -1.71
CA GLN A 32 12.20 -2.42 -0.46
C GLN A 32 12.56 -3.44 0.63
N GLY A 33 12.58 -4.74 0.32
CA GLY A 33 12.83 -5.81 1.30
C GLY A 33 11.70 -6.01 2.31
N MET A 34 10.52 -5.46 2.02
CA MET A 34 9.33 -5.56 2.87
C MET A 34 8.36 -6.61 2.31
N THR A 35 8.13 -7.68 3.05
CA THR A 35 7.16 -8.72 2.65
C THR A 35 5.93 -8.66 3.54
N PRO A 36 4.79 -8.15 3.05
CA PRO A 36 3.56 -8.15 3.82
C PRO A 36 3.02 -9.57 3.99
N LYS A 37 2.72 -9.99 5.23
CA LYS A 37 2.04 -11.26 5.51
C LYS A 37 0.65 -11.31 4.87
N ASN A 38 -0.10 -10.19 4.93
CA ASN A 38 -1.42 -10.06 4.33
C ASN A 38 -1.64 -8.64 3.81
N LEU A 39 -1.32 -8.43 2.52
CA LEU A 39 -1.45 -7.13 1.86
C LEU A 39 -2.92 -6.70 1.75
N ALA A 40 -3.82 -7.62 1.39
CA ALA A 40 -5.24 -7.32 1.19
C ALA A 40 -5.90 -6.79 2.47
N GLN A 41 -5.61 -7.43 3.61
CA GLN A 41 -6.11 -6.98 4.91
C GLN A 41 -5.53 -5.62 5.30
N THR A 42 -4.24 -5.38 4.99
CA THR A 42 -3.60 -4.08 5.26
C THR A 42 -4.24 -2.96 4.43
N LEU A 43 -4.50 -3.21 3.14
CA LEU A 43 -5.18 -2.26 2.26
C LEU A 43 -6.63 -2.01 2.72
N ALA A 44 -7.35 -3.05 3.13
CA ALA A 44 -8.71 -2.91 3.68
C ALA A 44 -8.72 -2.07 4.96
N TYR A 45 -7.74 -2.27 5.85
CA TYR A 45 -7.55 -1.47 7.05
C TYR A 45 -7.26 0.02 6.74
N LEU A 46 -6.33 0.29 5.82
CA LEU A 46 -6.01 1.66 5.40
C LEU A 46 -7.21 2.35 4.74
N LYS A 47 -7.96 1.62 3.91
CA LYS A 47 -9.21 2.10 3.30
C LYS A 47 -10.26 2.43 4.36
N GLY A 48 -10.45 1.54 5.35
CA GLY A 48 -11.39 1.74 6.45
C GLY A 48 -11.05 2.94 7.34
N ARG A 49 -9.77 3.36 7.39
CA ARG A 49 -9.32 4.58 8.04
C ARG A 49 -9.38 5.84 7.17
N GLY A 50 -9.80 5.71 5.92
CA GLY A 50 -9.82 6.84 4.98
C GLY A 50 -8.42 7.34 4.60
N GLN A 51 -7.37 6.52 4.71
CA GLN A 51 -6.01 6.91 4.31
C GLN A 51 -5.75 6.63 2.83
N ILE A 52 -6.50 5.68 2.25
CA ILE A 52 -6.47 5.36 0.83
C ILE A 52 -7.89 5.20 0.31
N VAL A 53 -8.08 5.42 -0.98
CA VAL A 53 -9.33 5.13 -1.68
C VAL A 53 -9.11 4.05 -2.74
N SER A 54 -10.15 3.25 -2.97
CA SER A 54 -10.16 2.21 -4.01
C SER A 54 -10.81 2.77 -5.26
N LEU A 55 -10.08 2.75 -6.38
CA LEU A 55 -10.56 3.23 -7.68
C LEU A 55 -11.24 2.14 -8.52
N GLY A 56 -11.24 0.89 -8.04
CA GLY A 56 -11.75 -0.27 -8.77
C GLY A 56 -10.61 -1.15 -9.29
N HIS A 57 -10.93 -2.38 -9.74
CA HIS A 57 -9.93 -3.34 -10.28
C HIS A 57 -8.70 -3.57 -9.39
N ALA A 58 -8.87 -3.49 -8.06
CA ALA A 58 -7.80 -3.58 -7.08
C ALA A 58 -6.72 -2.46 -7.21
N THR A 59 -7.11 -1.28 -7.69
CA THR A 59 -6.29 -0.08 -7.75
C THR A 59 -6.61 0.86 -6.60
N TYR A 60 -5.56 1.46 -6.02
CA TYR A 60 -5.62 2.32 -4.85
C TYR A 60 -4.81 3.59 -5.07
N ARG A 61 -5.22 4.66 -4.38
CA ARG A 61 -4.45 5.91 -4.24
C ARG A 61 -4.60 6.45 -2.83
N VAL A 62 -3.75 7.40 -2.43
CA VAL A 62 -3.95 8.15 -1.18
C VAL A 62 -5.28 8.90 -1.24
N ALA A 63 -6.01 8.93 -0.13
CA ALA A 63 -7.31 9.59 -0.01
C ALA A 63 -7.21 11.12 -0.15
#